data_AF-A0A947CRK4-F1
#
_entry.id   AF-A0A947CRK4-F1
#
_cell.length_a   1.000
_cell.length_b   1.000
_cell.length_c   1.000
_cell.angle_alpha   90.00
_cell.angle_beta   90.00
_cell.angle_gamma   90.00
#
_symmetry.space_group_name_H-M   'P 1'
#
loop_
_entity.id
_entity.type
_entity.pdbx_description
1 polymer ?
#
loop_
_entity_poly.entity_id
_entity_poly.type
_entity_poly.pdbx_seq_one_letter_code
_entity_poly.pdbx_strand_id
1 'polypeptide(L)'
;MAAAWLVGCGGGGPELPKLSDLPAKETVATLAGPLCEFSACKCREGAGDPPQAAPDGFKRYEVRLGPSDNELWVSIDKMVLYKSLERAEDCFYVDVAPGRHPVRLRVSRETGFGAKLKISELAPDNQGWYDTFDFQCGSPGGCDRASLSEWKAEVATYPKNIHDPCGSTKIREVVWQTGRLPDNVPPGDLQLDFILDVYKFAPTWPPGHQECARKE
;
A
#
# COMPACT_ATOMS: atom_id res chain seq x y z
N MET A 1 -42.29 -26.83 -44.31
CA MET A 1 -41.49 -25.61 -44.12
C MET A 1 -41.14 -25.50 -42.65
N ALA A 2 -39.91 -25.84 -42.27
CA ALA A 2 -39.42 -25.71 -40.89
C ALA A 2 -38.30 -24.67 -40.90
N ALA A 3 -38.53 -23.54 -40.23
CA ALA A 3 -37.58 -22.46 -40.12
C ALA A 3 -36.62 -22.75 -38.97
N ALA A 4 -35.33 -22.93 -39.29
CA ALA A 4 -34.27 -23.06 -38.31
C ALA A 4 -33.88 -21.66 -37.80
N TRP A 5 -34.09 -21.43 -36.51
CA TRP A 5 -33.60 -20.24 -35.82
C TRP A 5 -32.13 -20.45 -35.45
N LEU A 6 -31.23 -19.68 -36.07
CA LEU A 6 -29.85 -19.55 -35.64
C LEU A 6 -29.81 -18.63 -34.42
N VAL A 7 -29.67 -19.22 -33.23
CA VAL A 7 -29.35 -18.47 -32.00
C VAL A 7 -27.87 -18.10 -32.07
N GLY A 8 -27.60 -16.80 -32.25
CA GLY A 8 -26.25 -16.25 -32.18
C GLY A 8 -25.73 -16.25 -30.75
N CYS A 9 -24.69 -17.04 -30.47
CA CYS A 9 -23.89 -16.92 -29.27
C CYS A 9 -22.92 -15.74 -29.42
N GLY A 10 -23.41 -14.52 -29.16
CA GLY A 10 -22.56 -13.36 -28.89
C GLY A 10 -22.03 -13.43 -27.46
N GLY A 11 -20.97 -14.20 -27.24
CA GLY A 11 -20.28 -14.29 -25.95
C GLY A 11 -19.45 -13.03 -25.68
N GLY A 12 -20.10 -11.94 -25.26
CA GLY A 12 -19.44 -10.81 -24.62
C GLY A 12 -19.06 -11.19 -23.19
N GLY A 13 -17.93 -11.88 -23.02
CA GLY A 13 -17.35 -12.06 -21.69
C GLY A 13 -16.98 -10.70 -21.09
N PRO A 14 -17.10 -10.51 -19.77
CA PRO A 14 -16.74 -9.25 -19.13
C PRO A 14 -15.27 -8.94 -19.39
N GLU A 15 -15.01 -7.80 -20.04
CA GLU A 15 -13.66 -7.25 -20.22
C GLU A 15 -13.09 -6.96 -18.84
N LEU A 16 -11.99 -7.64 -18.48
CA LEU A 16 -11.31 -7.39 -17.21
C LEU A 16 -10.81 -5.93 -17.21
N PRO A 17 -10.90 -5.22 -16.07
CA PRO A 17 -10.40 -3.86 -15.99
C PRO A 17 -8.92 -3.81 -16.35
N LYS A 18 -8.57 -2.94 -17.30
CA LYS A 18 -7.18 -2.70 -17.70
C LYS A 18 -6.44 -2.01 -16.54
N LEU A 19 -5.27 -2.56 -16.18
CA LEU A 19 -4.36 -1.92 -15.22
C LEU A 19 -3.94 -0.53 -15.71
N SER A 20 -3.71 0.40 -14.79
CA SER A 20 -3.18 1.72 -15.16
C SER A 20 -1.77 1.60 -15.77
N ASP A 21 -1.27 2.67 -16.40
CA ASP A 21 0.13 2.67 -16.86
C ASP A 21 1.09 2.73 -15.66
N LEU A 22 2.30 2.19 -15.82
CA LEU A 22 3.32 2.30 -14.78
C LEU A 22 3.84 3.75 -14.72
N PRO A 23 4.03 4.32 -13.51
CA PRO A 23 4.70 5.60 -13.38
C PRO A 23 6.15 5.55 -13.88
N ALA A 24 6.78 6.72 -14.05
CA ALA A 24 8.21 6.82 -14.32
C ALA A 24 9.04 6.14 -13.22
N LYS A 25 10.24 5.66 -13.58
CA LYS A 25 11.19 5.00 -12.67
C LYS A 25 11.96 6.01 -11.82
N GLU A 26 11.23 6.88 -11.13
CA GLU A 26 11.78 7.93 -10.29
C GLU A 26 10.81 8.30 -9.17
N THR A 27 11.36 8.77 -8.06
CA THR A 27 10.58 9.33 -6.96
C THR A 27 10.25 10.78 -7.26
N VAL A 28 8.96 11.09 -7.36
CA VAL A 28 8.42 12.44 -7.55
C VAL A 28 7.59 12.80 -6.32
N ALA A 29 8.25 13.25 -5.26
CA ALA A 29 7.61 13.64 -4.02
C ALA A 29 8.49 14.61 -3.22
N THR A 30 7.87 15.40 -2.33
CA THR A 30 8.60 16.12 -1.29
C THR A 30 8.82 15.18 -0.11
N LEU A 31 10.04 14.68 0.04
CA LEU A 31 10.40 13.81 1.15
C LEU A 31 10.64 14.62 2.43
N ALA A 32 10.31 14.05 3.58
CA ALA A 32 10.17 14.77 4.84
C ALA A 32 11.02 14.18 5.97
N GLY A 33 11.59 15.05 6.80
CA GLY A 33 12.27 14.64 8.02
C GLY A 33 13.76 14.29 7.85
N PRO A 34 14.46 14.02 8.97
CA PRO A 34 15.92 14.00 9.03
C PRO A 34 16.56 12.75 8.43
N LEU A 35 15.76 11.71 8.16
CA LEU A 35 16.25 10.48 7.55
C LEU A 35 16.32 10.56 6.03
N CYS A 36 15.84 11.65 5.43
CA CYS A 36 15.84 11.86 3.99
C CYS A 36 16.97 12.80 3.55
N GLU A 37 17.74 12.37 2.55
CA GLU A 37 18.73 13.16 1.84
C GLU A 37 18.38 13.14 0.35
N PHE A 38 18.11 14.32 -0.21
CA PHE A 38 17.68 14.48 -1.61
C PHE A 38 16.47 13.60 -1.96
N SER A 39 16.67 12.54 -2.75
CA SER A 39 15.63 11.63 -3.24
C SER A 39 15.66 10.24 -2.57
N ALA A 40 16.42 10.07 -1.49
CA ALA A 40 16.55 8.81 -0.77
C ALA A 40 16.33 9.03 0.73
N CYS A 41 15.75 8.05 1.41
CA CYS A 41 15.67 8.07 2.86
C CYS A 41 16.23 6.78 3.46
N LYS A 42 16.84 6.90 4.64
CA LYS A 42 17.21 5.75 5.46
C LYS A 42 15.95 5.19 6.10
N CYS A 43 15.74 3.87 6.01
CA CYS A 43 14.69 3.20 6.75
C CYS A 43 14.94 3.26 8.26
N ARG A 44 13.88 3.54 9.05
CA ARG A 44 14.00 3.51 10.51
C ARG A 44 14.35 2.11 10.98
N GLU A 45 15.19 2.05 12.01
CA GLU A 45 15.50 0.82 12.72
C GLU A 45 14.67 0.76 14.02
N GLY A 46 13.72 -0.17 14.09
CA GLY A 46 12.82 -0.32 15.23
C GLY A 46 12.00 0.93 15.54
N ALA A 47 11.92 1.28 16.83
CA ALA A 47 11.31 2.53 17.30
C ALA A 47 12.34 3.66 17.49
N GLY A 48 13.58 3.47 17.04
CA GLY A 48 14.77 4.06 17.66
C GLY A 48 15.30 5.40 17.15
N ASP A 49 14.88 5.88 15.98
CA ASP A 49 15.31 7.19 15.49
C ASP A 49 14.21 8.22 15.79
N PRO A 50 14.46 9.29 16.59
CA PRO A 50 13.44 10.27 16.91
C PRO A 50 13.08 11.01 15.62
N PRO A 51 11.92 10.72 15.02
CA PRO A 51 11.55 11.42 13.82
C PRO A 51 11.11 12.81 14.24
N GLN A 52 11.59 13.82 13.52
CA GLN A 52 11.06 15.17 13.69
C GLN A 52 9.54 15.13 13.49
N ALA A 53 8.78 15.85 14.31
CA ALA A 53 7.34 15.94 14.13
C ALA A 53 7.00 16.53 12.75
N ALA A 54 5.83 16.18 12.23
CA ALA A 54 5.29 16.83 11.05
C ALA A 54 5.03 18.32 11.33
N PRO A 55 5.10 19.20 10.31
CA PRO A 55 4.61 20.57 10.43
C PRO A 55 3.13 20.62 10.82
N ASP A 56 2.71 21.74 11.42
CA ASP A 56 1.31 21.97 11.78
C ASP A 56 0.38 21.77 10.56
N GLY A 57 -0.70 21.02 10.79
CA GLY A 57 -1.67 20.70 9.75
C GLY A 57 -1.32 19.49 8.89
N PHE A 58 -0.20 18.80 9.16
CA PHE A 58 0.20 17.57 8.49
C PHE A 58 0.43 16.44 9.48
N LYS A 59 0.43 15.20 8.96
CA LYS A 59 0.85 13.98 9.64
C LYS A 59 1.97 13.35 8.85
N ARG A 60 2.98 12.83 9.56
CA ARG A 60 4.13 12.18 8.94
C ARG A 60 3.89 10.69 8.82
N TYR A 61 4.17 10.15 7.64
CA TYR A 61 4.09 8.73 7.36
C TYR A 61 5.45 8.21 6.91
N GLU A 62 5.81 7.02 7.38
CA GLU A 62 6.81 6.18 6.74
C GLU A 62 6.08 5.29 5.74
N VAL A 63 6.54 5.30 4.49
CA VAL A 63 6.14 4.38 3.44
C VAL A 63 7.35 3.50 3.12
N ARG A 64 7.24 2.21 3.41
CA ARG A 64 8.30 1.23 3.24
C ARG A 64 7.93 0.24 2.15
N LEU A 65 8.78 0.15 1.12
CA LEU A 65 8.63 -0.73 -0.04
C LEU A 65 9.65 -1.84 0.02
N GLY A 66 9.20 -3.09 0.10
CA GLY A 66 10.05 -4.26 0.23
C GLY A 66 10.08 -4.87 1.64
N PRO A 67 10.91 -5.90 1.89
CA PRO A 67 11.89 -6.46 0.95
C PRO A 67 11.27 -7.07 -0.32
N SER A 68 11.84 -6.80 -1.49
CA SER A 68 11.41 -7.40 -2.77
C SER A 68 12.50 -7.28 -3.84
N ASP A 69 12.61 -8.28 -4.70
CA ASP A 69 13.48 -8.28 -5.88
C ASP A 69 12.81 -7.63 -7.11
N ASN A 70 11.76 -6.84 -6.91
CA ASN A 70 11.00 -6.18 -7.96
C ASN A 70 11.03 -4.66 -7.80
N GLU A 71 10.84 -3.97 -8.92
CA GLU A 71 10.54 -2.54 -8.91
C GLU A 71 9.12 -2.33 -8.36
N LEU A 72 8.98 -1.38 -7.44
CA LEU A 72 7.69 -1.05 -6.83
C LEU A 72 7.43 0.44 -6.96
N TRP A 73 6.18 0.79 -7.28
CA TRP A 73 5.72 2.17 -7.28
C TRP A 73 4.57 2.31 -6.31
N VAL A 74 4.65 3.30 -5.42
CA VAL A 74 3.50 3.73 -4.62
C VAL A 74 3.16 5.16 -4.96
N SER A 75 1.91 5.39 -5.36
CA SER A 75 1.37 6.73 -5.54
C SER A 75 0.47 7.10 -4.36
N ILE A 76 0.62 8.31 -3.83
CA ILE A 76 -0.28 8.92 -2.84
C ILE A 76 -0.67 10.29 -3.39
N ASP A 77 -1.93 10.45 -3.76
CA ASP A 77 -2.39 11.58 -4.59
C ASP A 77 -1.54 11.75 -5.86
N LYS A 78 -0.69 12.78 -5.89
CA LYS A 78 0.23 13.12 -6.99
C LYS A 78 1.67 12.72 -6.69
N MET A 79 1.98 12.32 -5.47
CA MET A 79 3.32 11.86 -5.10
C MET A 79 3.54 10.47 -5.68
N VAL A 80 4.73 10.21 -6.19
CA VAL A 80 5.18 8.89 -6.64
C VAL A 80 6.45 8.53 -5.88
N LEU A 81 6.43 7.37 -5.23
CA LEU A 81 7.54 6.79 -4.49
C LEU A 81 8.00 5.55 -5.24
N TYR A 82 9.28 5.49 -5.59
CA TYR A 82 9.82 4.46 -6.47
C TYR A 82 10.95 3.69 -5.78
N LYS A 83 10.76 2.36 -5.64
CA LYS A 83 11.80 1.42 -5.26
C LYS A 83 12.40 0.76 -6.49
N SER A 84 13.72 0.88 -6.63
CA SER A 84 14.48 0.25 -7.72
C SER A 84 14.89 -1.20 -7.40
N LEU A 85 15.52 -1.89 -8.37
CA LEU A 85 16.11 -3.22 -8.17
C LEU A 85 17.43 -3.21 -7.39
N GLU A 86 18.06 -2.04 -7.21
CA GLU A 86 19.38 -1.93 -6.58
C GLU A 86 19.34 -2.15 -5.07
N ARG A 87 18.16 -2.03 -4.46
CA ARG A 87 17.94 -2.18 -3.01
C ARG A 87 16.79 -3.13 -2.77
N ALA A 88 16.95 -4.00 -1.77
CA ALA A 88 15.90 -4.93 -1.36
C ALA A 88 14.69 -4.17 -0.78
N GLU A 89 14.95 -3.10 -0.02
CA GLU A 89 13.95 -2.25 0.62
C GLU A 89 14.27 -0.77 0.37
N ASP A 90 13.23 0.05 0.23
CA ASP A 90 13.30 1.50 0.25
C ASP A 90 12.28 2.09 1.22
N CYS A 91 12.66 3.16 1.91
CA CYS A 91 11.76 3.92 2.77
C CYS A 91 11.63 5.35 2.30
N PHE A 92 10.44 5.90 2.49
CA PHE A 92 10.10 7.28 2.18
C PHE A 92 9.35 7.85 3.35
N TYR A 93 9.64 9.10 3.69
CA TYR A 93 8.88 9.84 4.69
C TYR A 93 8.14 10.95 3.99
N VAL A 94 6.83 11.03 4.20
CA VAL A 94 5.96 12.02 3.55
C VAL A 94 5.05 12.66 4.58
N ASP A 95 4.81 13.96 4.40
CA ASP A 95 3.85 14.71 5.21
C ASP A 95 2.53 14.81 4.43
N VAL A 96 1.45 14.28 5.02
CA VAL A 96 0.12 14.19 4.41
C VAL A 96 -0.86 15.00 5.25
N ALA A 97 -1.65 15.85 4.60
CA ALA A 97 -2.68 16.64 5.27
C ALA A 97 -3.86 15.75 5.71
N PRO A 98 -4.68 16.16 6.68
CA PRO A 98 -5.94 15.48 6.96
C PRO A 98 -6.87 15.47 5.73
N GLY A 99 -7.48 14.32 5.44
CA GLY A 99 -8.29 14.13 4.25
C GLY A 99 -8.30 12.69 3.76
N ARG A 100 -8.87 12.48 2.57
CA ARG A 100 -8.90 11.17 1.90
C ARG A 100 -7.90 11.18 0.75
N HIS A 101 -6.94 10.27 0.82
CA HIS A 101 -5.84 10.19 -0.13
C HIS A 101 -5.88 8.85 -0.84
N PRO A 102 -6.18 8.80 -2.15
CA PRO A 102 -5.99 7.58 -2.92
C PRO A 102 -4.54 7.14 -2.90
N VAL A 103 -4.34 5.87 -2.58
CA VAL A 103 -3.05 5.19 -2.60
C VAL A 103 -3.10 4.07 -3.62
N ARG A 104 -2.06 3.98 -4.44
CA ARG A 104 -1.90 2.90 -5.43
C ARG A 104 -0.52 2.29 -5.32
N LEU A 105 -0.45 0.99 -5.07
CA LEU A 105 0.74 0.17 -5.26
C LEU A 105 0.71 -0.47 -6.65
N ARG A 106 1.82 -0.39 -7.37
CA ARG A 106 2.07 -1.07 -8.65
C ARG A 106 3.33 -1.89 -8.59
N VAL A 107 3.26 -3.05 -9.22
CA VAL A 107 4.40 -3.88 -9.58
C VAL A 107 4.13 -4.53 -10.93
N SER A 108 5.17 -4.66 -11.74
CA SER A 108 5.08 -5.28 -13.06
C SER A 108 6.39 -6.00 -13.37
N ARG A 109 6.29 -7.26 -13.78
CA ARG A 109 7.39 -8.13 -14.18
C ARG A 109 6.88 -9.15 -15.19
N GLU A 110 7.76 -9.65 -16.03
CA GLU A 110 7.40 -10.72 -16.99
C GLU A 110 7.04 -12.04 -16.31
N THR A 111 7.68 -12.37 -15.17
CA THR A 111 7.59 -13.70 -14.55
C THR A 111 7.40 -13.65 -13.04
N GLY A 112 6.15 -13.45 -12.59
CA GLY A 112 5.81 -13.40 -11.16
C GLY A 112 6.37 -12.17 -10.45
N PHE A 113 5.60 -11.61 -9.53
CA PHE A 113 6.06 -10.50 -8.70
C PHE A 113 6.13 -10.91 -7.24
N GLY A 114 6.95 -10.21 -6.46
CA GLY A 114 6.90 -10.14 -5.02
C GLY A 114 6.73 -8.68 -4.64
N ALA A 115 5.88 -8.37 -3.68
CA ALA A 115 5.63 -7.00 -3.27
C ALA A 115 5.31 -6.92 -1.78
N LYS A 116 5.88 -5.90 -1.13
CA LYS A 116 5.56 -5.55 0.24
C LYS A 116 5.45 -4.03 0.35
N LEU A 117 4.39 -3.57 1.01
CA LEU A 117 4.13 -2.18 1.32
C LEU A 117 3.72 -2.11 2.77
N LYS A 118 4.49 -1.38 3.58
CA LYS A 118 4.10 -0.99 4.94
C LYS A 118 3.97 0.51 5.02
N ILE A 119 2.87 0.99 5.60
CA ILE A 119 2.65 2.41 5.91
C ILE A 119 2.49 2.53 7.41
N SER A 120 3.27 3.42 8.02
CA SER A 120 3.17 3.71 9.46
C SER A 120 3.00 5.22 9.68
N GLU A 121 2.07 5.61 10.55
CA GLU A 121 1.84 7.00 10.99
C GLU A 121 2.75 7.32 12.18
N LEU A 122 3.43 8.46 12.16
CA LEU A 122 4.17 8.96 13.31
C LEU A 122 3.23 9.50 14.38
N ALA A 123 3.40 9.03 15.62
CA ALA A 123 2.78 9.60 16.79
C ALA A 123 3.43 10.95 17.17
N PRO A 124 2.64 12.03 17.28
CA PRO A 124 3.18 13.36 17.58
C PRO A 124 3.78 13.48 18.99
N ASP A 125 3.17 12.82 19.99
CA ASP A 125 3.47 13.09 21.41
C ASP A 125 4.32 12.01 22.10
N ASN A 126 4.42 10.81 21.54
CA ASN A 126 5.16 9.69 22.15
C ASN A 126 6.25 9.10 21.25
N GLN A 127 6.49 9.71 20.08
CA GLN A 127 7.54 9.32 19.12
C GLN A 127 7.47 7.85 18.66
N GLY A 128 6.33 7.18 18.87
CA GLY A 128 6.03 5.85 18.35
C GLY A 128 5.46 5.88 16.93
N TRP A 129 5.28 4.71 16.33
CA TRP A 129 4.72 4.56 14.99
C TRP A 129 3.48 3.67 15.04
N TYR A 130 2.35 4.15 14.53
CA TYR A 130 1.13 3.36 14.39
C TYR A 130 1.15 2.63 13.04
N ASP A 131 0.98 1.32 13.07
CA ASP A 131 0.93 0.52 11.85
C ASP A 131 -0.42 0.77 11.14
N THR A 132 -0.36 1.50 10.04
CA THR A 132 -1.54 2.03 9.35
C THR A 132 -2.02 1.09 8.24
N PHE A 133 -1.09 0.47 7.54
CA PHE A 133 -1.37 -0.50 6.49
C PHE A 133 -0.19 -1.45 6.31
N ASP A 134 -0.47 -2.73 6.08
CA ASP A 134 0.53 -3.74 5.73
C ASP A 134 -0.02 -4.63 4.61
N PHE A 135 0.65 -4.61 3.47
CA PHE A 135 0.44 -5.52 2.35
C PHE A 135 1.71 -6.32 2.13
N GLN A 136 1.55 -7.63 2.00
CA GLN A 136 2.63 -8.53 1.66
C GLN A 136 2.15 -9.65 0.76
N CYS A 137 2.87 -9.88 -0.34
CA CYS A 137 2.76 -11.09 -1.12
C CYS A 137 4.10 -11.44 -1.78
N GLY A 138 4.62 -12.65 -1.53
CA GLY A 138 5.89 -13.09 -2.11
C GLY A 138 7.09 -12.25 -1.65
N SER A 139 7.26 -12.00 -0.35
CA SER A 139 8.36 -11.18 0.18
C SER A 139 9.12 -11.93 1.28
N PRO A 140 10.34 -12.44 1.01
CA PRO A 140 10.98 -12.56 -0.30
C PRO A 140 10.37 -13.71 -1.13
N GLY A 141 10.28 -13.58 -2.46
CA GLY A 141 9.84 -14.65 -3.37
C GLY A 141 8.82 -14.23 -4.43
N GLY A 142 8.10 -15.23 -4.95
CA GLY A 142 6.99 -15.03 -5.89
C GLY A 142 5.65 -15.01 -5.16
N CYS A 143 4.78 -14.09 -5.57
CA CYS A 143 3.41 -13.97 -5.10
C CYS A 143 2.54 -15.00 -5.84
N ASP A 144 1.96 -15.93 -5.10
CA ASP A 144 0.96 -16.86 -5.62
C ASP A 144 -0.47 -16.42 -5.24
N ARG A 145 -1.45 -17.07 -5.87
CA ARG A 145 -2.86 -16.75 -5.62
C ARG A 145 -3.31 -17.10 -4.19
N ALA A 146 -2.67 -18.09 -3.56
CA ALA A 146 -2.98 -18.49 -2.20
C ALA A 146 -2.57 -17.39 -1.21
N SER A 147 -1.34 -16.91 -1.31
CA SER A 147 -0.79 -15.80 -0.50
C SER A 147 -1.65 -14.54 -0.62
N LEU A 148 -2.07 -14.16 -1.84
CA LEU A 148 -2.99 -13.02 -2.04
C LEU A 148 -4.34 -13.23 -1.37
N SER A 149 -4.87 -14.46 -1.43
CA SER A 149 -6.15 -14.80 -0.81
C SER A 149 -6.06 -14.81 0.71
N GLU A 150 -4.95 -15.28 1.27
CA GLU A 150 -4.68 -15.29 2.71
C GLU A 150 -4.57 -13.87 3.24
N TRP A 151 -3.78 -13.00 2.58
CA TRP A 151 -3.70 -11.59 2.94
C TRP A 151 -5.08 -10.91 2.86
N LYS A 152 -5.88 -11.22 1.83
CA LYS A 152 -7.25 -10.70 1.72
C LYS A 152 -8.12 -11.13 2.91
N ALA A 153 -8.00 -12.39 3.34
CA ALA A 153 -8.74 -12.90 4.48
C ALA A 153 -8.29 -12.20 5.78
N GLU A 154 -6.99 -11.97 5.96
CA GLU A 154 -6.43 -11.21 7.09
C GLU A 154 -6.95 -9.77 7.13
N VAL A 155 -6.93 -9.06 5.99
CA VAL A 155 -7.43 -7.68 5.90
C VAL A 155 -8.90 -7.59 6.30
N ALA A 156 -9.71 -8.61 5.95
CA ALA A 156 -11.11 -8.66 6.32
C ALA A 156 -11.35 -8.84 7.83
N THR A 157 -10.33 -9.23 8.61
CA THR A 157 -10.44 -9.34 10.07
C THR A 157 -10.30 -8.01 10.82
N TYR A 158 -9.73 -6.97 10.20
CA TYR A 158 -9.54 -5.68 10.87
C TYR A 158 -10.88 -4.98 11.13
N PRO A 159 -11.28 -4.77 12.39
CA PRO A 159 -12.50 -4.09 12.72
C PRO A 159 -12.51 -2.69 12.11
N LYS A 160 -13.56 -2.37 11.32
CA LYS A 160 -13.74 -1.06 10.65
C LYS A 160 -12.55 -0.68 9.75
N ASN A 161 -11.72 -1.63 9.28
CA ASN A 161 -10.50 -1.42 8.48
C ASN A 161 -9.45 -0.52 9.17
N ILE A 162 -9.28 -0.71 10.47
CA ILE A 162 -8.28 0.01 11.28
C ILE A 162 -7.22 -1.01 11.70
N HIS A 163 -5.99 -0.82 11.22
CA HIS A 163 -4.86 -1.73 11.51
C HIS A 163 -4.32 -1.49 12.93
N ASP A 164 -4.11 -0.24 13.32
CA ASP A 164 -3.80 0.15 14.70
C ASP A 164 -4.95 1.01 15.28
N PRO A 165 -5.71 0.49 16.26
CA PRO A 165 -6.84 1.20 16.87
C PRO A 165 -6.48 2.53 17.54
N CYS A 166 -5.21 2.74 17.92
CA CYS A 166 -4.76 3.99 18.52
C CYS A 166 -4.40 5.05 17.47
N GLY A 167 -4.15 4.65 16.22
CA GLY A 167 -3.79 5.56 15.15
C GLY A 167 -4.93 6.51 14.76
N SER A 168 -4.62 7.49 13.91
CA SER A 168 -5.62 8.44 13.40
C SER A 168 -5.85 8.30 11.91
N THR A 169 -5.61 7.10 11.39
CA THR A 169 -5.75 6.79 9.98
C THR A 169 -6.61 5.55 9.79
N LYS A 170 -7.51 5.59 8.81
CA LYS A 170 -8.39 4.47 8.45
C LYS A 170 -8.19 4.10 7.00
N ILE A 171 -8.13 2.80 6.72
CA ILE A 171 -8.04 2.28 5.36
C ILE A 171 -9.45 2.04 4.81
N ARG A 172 -9.73 2.46 3.58
CA ARG A 172 -11.04 2.27 2.94
C ARG A 172 -10.86 1.75 1.53
N GLU A 173 -11.90 1.09 1.03
CA GLU A 173 -12.04 0.78 -0.41
C GLU A 173 -10.84 0.04 -1.01
N VAL A 174 -10.32 -0.97 -0.29
CA VAL A 174 -9.22 -1.81 -0.76
C VAL A 174 -9.69 -2.63 -1.96
N VAL A 175 -9.08 -2.38 -3.12
CA VAL A 175 -9.33 -3.06 -4.39
C VAL A 175 -8.00 -3.52 -4.96
N TRP A 176 -7.94 -4.72 -5.52
CA TRP A 176 -6.75 -5.18 -6.22
C TRP A 176 -7.11 -5.81 -7.56
N GLN A 177 -6.16 -5.74 -8.49
CA GLN A 177 -6.26 -6.25 -9.84
C GLN A 177 -4.91 -6.88 -10.21
N THR A 178 -4.94 -7.98 -10.94
CA THR A 178 -3.74 -8.58 -11.53
C THR A 178 -3.88 -8.65 -13.04
N GLY A 179 -2.76 -8.64 -13.75
CA GLY A 179 -2.72 -8.81 -15.21
C GLY A 179 -3.32 -10.16 -15.66
N ARG A 180 -3.57 -10.31 -16.97
CA ARG A 180 -4.24 -11.47 -17.57
C ARG A 180 -3.62 -12.79 -17.07
N LEU A 181 -4.46 -13.67 -16.52
CA LEU A 181 -4.09 -14.99 -16.03
C LEU A 181 -4.48 -16.07 -17.07
N PRO A 182 -3.57 -16.62 -17.89
CA PRO A 182 -3.73 -17.98 -18.38
C PRO A 182 -3.68 -18.94 -17.18
N ASP A 183 -4.47 -20.01 -17.21
CA ASP A 183 -4.44 -21.01 -16.14
C ASP A 183 -2.99 -21.54 -15.93
N ASN A 184 -2.52 -21.49 -14.69
CA ASN A 184 -1.19 -21.95 -14.21
C ASN A 184 0.03 -21.01 -14.36
N VAL A 185 -0.13 -19.73 -14.73
CA VAL A 185 0.99 -18.76 -14.73
C VAL A 185 0.85 -17.76 -13.58
N PRO A 186 1.90 -17.55 -12.75
CA PRO A 186 1.89 -16.49 -11.73
C PRO A 186 1.66 -15.11 -12.36
N PRO A 187 0.85 -14.23 -11.74
CA PRO A 187 0.62 -12.90 -12.29
C PRO A 187 1.94 -12.12 -12.40
N GLY A 188 2.18 -11.52 -13.56
CA GLY A 188 3.31 -10.62 -13.77
C GLY A 188 3.07 -9.23 -13.19
N ASP A 189 1.81 -8.83 -13.06
CA ASP A 189 1.42 -7.48 -12.67
C ASP A 189 0.43 -7.49 -11.50
N LEU A 190 0.57 -6.51 -10.61
CA LEU A 190 -0.42 -6.18 -9.58
C LEU A 190 -0.65 -4.67 -9.54
N GLN A 191 -1.92 -4.32 -9.37
CA GLN A 191 -2.36 -3.02 -8.91
C GLN A 191 -3.19 -3.22 -7.64
N LEU A 192 -2.82 -2.51 -6.58
CA LEU A 192 -3.56 -2.45 -5.33
C LEU A 192 -3.91 -0.99 -5.07
N ASP A 193 -5.20 -0.69 -5.03
CA ASP A 193 -5.76 0.63 -4.75
C ASP A 193 -6.45 0.62 -3.39
N PHE A 194 -6.30 1.68 -2.62
CA PHE A 194 -7.07 1.92 -1.39
C PHE A 194 -7.11 3.42 -1.08
N ILE A 195 -7.95 3.81 -0.12
CA ILE A 195 -7.98 5.18 0.42
C ILE A 195 -7.34 5.19 1.80
N LEU A 196 -6.37 6.08 1.98
CA LEU A 196 -5.82 6.48 3.27
C LEU A 196 -6.67 7.66 3.80
N ASP A 197 -7.58 7.39 4.73
CA ASP A 197 -8.46 8.40 5.35
C ASP A 197 -7.81 8.92 6.65
N VAL A 198 -7.21 10.11 6.56
CA VAL A 198 -6.36 10.73 7.57
C VAL A 198 -7.18 11.72 8.41
N TYR A 199 -7.38 11.42 9.68
CA TYR A 199 -8.14 12.28 10.59
C TYR A 199 -7.29 13.43 11.14
N LYS A 200 -7.94 14.53 11.52
CA LYS A 200 -7.25 15.72 12.07
C LYS A 200 -6.70 15.53 13.49
N PHE A 201 -7.27 14.61 14.28
CA PHE A 201 -6.90 14.48 15.69
C PHE A 201 -5.50 13.87 15.85
N ALA A 202 -4.82 14.23 16.93
CA ALA A 202 -3.57 13.61 17.36
C ALA A 202 -3.90 12.38 18.24
N PRO A 203 -3.40 11.18 17.91
CA PRO A 203 -3.45 10.04 18.81
C PRO A 203 -2.87 10.36 20.19
N THR A 204 -3.63 10.08 21.25
CA THR A 204 -3.19 10.36 22.63
C THR A 204 -2.52 9.17 23.32
N TRP A 205 -2.72 7.96 22.79
CA TRP A 205 -2.20 6.71 23.38
C TRP A 205 -1.12 6.11 22.49
N PRO A 206 -0.09 5.45 23.05
CA PRO A 206 0.93 4.79 22.26
C PRO A 206 0.35 3.64 21.41
N PRO A 207 1.05 3.22 20.34
CA PRO A 207 0.66 2.07 19.53
C PRO A 207 0.35 0.84 20.39
N GLY A 208 -0.75 0.13 20.07
CA GLY A 208 -1.16 -1.10 20.77
C GLY A 208 -1.67 -0.92 22.21
N HIS A 209 -1.93 0.31 22.69
CA HIS A 209 -2.44 0.53 24.04
C HIS A 209 -3.85 -0.08 24.24
N GLN A 210 -4.07 -0.75 25.38
CA GLN A 210 -5.30 -1.50 25.67
C GLN A 210 -6.57 -0.62 25.69
N GLU A 211 -6.46 0.67 25.98
CA GLU A 211 -7.60 1.60 25.93
C GLU A 211 -8.14 1.83 24.52
N CYS A 212 -7.30 1.67 23.49
CA CYS A 212 -7.73 1.80 22.10
C CYS A 212 -8.43 0.52 21.63
N ALA A 213 -7.96 -0.64 22.09
CA ALA A 213 -8.57 -1.95 21.82
C ALA A 213 -9.94 -2.12 22.51
N ARG A 214 -10.27 -1.28 23.50
CA ARG A 214 -11.55 -1.33 24.24
C ARG A 214 -12.65 -0.42 23.68
N LYS A 215 -12.34 0.49 22.76
CA LYS A 215 -13.32 1.40 22.12
C LYS A 215 -13.91 0.83 20.82
N GLU A 216 -13.99 -0.49 20.73
CA GLU A 216 -14.59 -1.23 19.61
C GLU A 216 -16.11 -1.03 19.52
#